data_AF-A0A401S299-F1
#
_entry.id   AF-A0A401S299-F1
#
_cell.length_a   1.000
_cell.length_b   1.000
_cell.length_c   1.000
_cell.angle_alpha   90.00
_cell.angle_beta   90.00
_cell.angle_gamma   90.00
#
_symmetry.space_group_name_H-M   'P 1'
#
loop_
_entity.id
_entity.type
_entity.pdbx_description
1 polymer ?
#
loop_
_entity_poly.entity_id
_entity_poly.type
_entity_poly.pdbx_seq_one_letter_code
_entity_poly.pdbx_strand_id
1 'polypeptide(L)'
;MRTTIELKKELIAKHESGTRVSDLAAMFEMPKSTMCTILKNKEVIKAADVAKGVTILTSKRLKFIGEVEKLLFMRNKAWRGVSLRTMNPAWKKLWPECVTGRDFEGFEEPPVVPVIVSLGKSMRLEVSEEDVEGLVEDHKNELTTEELQHLHKMQQEEVAEEITSEEEEGASGNISIAEIKELLPVV
;
A
#
# COMPACT_ATOMS: atom_id res chain seq x y z
N MET A 1 11.14 18.68 16.36
CA MET A 1 9.76 18.95 15.89
C MET A 1 9.38 17.90 14.84
N ARG A 2 8.24 17.23 14.96
CA ARG A 2 7.79 16.22 13.99
C ARG A 2 6.97 16.93 12.91
N THR A 3 7.36 16.84 11.64
CA THR A 3 6.74 17.57 10.53
C THR A 3 5.89 16.63 9.70
N THR A 4 4.57 16.74 9.83
CA THR A 4 3.62 15.86 9.12
C THR A 4 3.42 16.30 7.67
N ILE A 5 2.83 15.42 6.85
CA ILE A 5 2.45 15.73 5.46
C ILE A 5 1.57 16.97 5.38
N GLU A 6 0.59 17.05 6.27
CA GLU A 6 -0.40 18.12 6.31
C GLU A 6 0.27 19.47 6.59
N LEU A 7 1.19 19.51 7.56
CA LEU A 7 1.97 20.71 7.85
C LEU A 7 2.83 21.15 6.66
N LYS A 8 3.44 20.20 5.95
CA LYS A 8 4.22 20.50 4.73
C LYS A 8 3.34 21.04 3.61
N LYS A 9 2.15 20.47 3.40
CA LYS A 9 1.17 20.94 2.40
C LYS A 9 0.67 22.35 2.74
N GLU A 10 0.38 22.64 4.01
CA GLU A 10 -0.05 23.97 4.46
C GLU A 10 1.06 25.02 4.27
N LEU A 11 2.30 24.68 4.64
CA LEU A 11 3.47 25.51 4.42
C LEU A 11 3.63 25.87 2.93
N ILE A 12 3.52 24.88 2.04
CA ILE A 12 3.61 25.08 0.59
C ILE A 12 2.50 26.02 0.11
N ALA A 13 1.27 25.84 0.57
CA ALA A 13 0.16 26.72 0.22
C ALA A 13 0.39 28.18 0.64
N LYS A 14 0.91 28.41 1.86
CA LYS A 14 1.25 29.76 2.36
C LYS A 14 2.45 30.38 1.65
N HIS A 15 3.41 29.57 1.19
CA HIS A 15 4.51 30.06 0.36
C HIS A 15 4.02 30.50 -1.02
N GLU A 16 3.11 29.73 -1.63
CA GLU A 16 2.52 30.06 -2.94
C GLU A 16 1.58 31.27 -2.89
N SER A 17 1.00 31.58 -1.74
CA SER A 17 0.27 32.83 -1.52
C SER A 17 1.18 34.05 -1.35
N GLY A 18 2.51 33.91 -1.48
CA GLY A 18 3.48 35.01 -1.49
C GLY A 18 4.20 35.27 -0.16
N THR A 19 4.08 34.39 0.84
CA THR A 19 4.77 34.57 2.13
C THR A 19 6.26 34.27 2.01
N ARG A 20 7.12 35.12 2.60
CA ARG A 20 8.58 34.92 2.55
C ARG A 20 9.00 33.71 3.39
N VAL A 21 10.03 33.01 2.93
CA VAL A 21 10.62 31.85 3.63
C VAL A 21 11.09 32.21 5.05
N SER A 22 11.57 33.43 5.27
CA SER A 22 11.97 33.92 6.60
C SER A 22 10.81 33.92 7.60
N ASP A 23 9.64 34.35 7.14
CA ASP A 23 8.46 34.56 7.99
C ASP A 23 7.78 33.22 8.25
N LEU A 24 7.79 32.32 7.25
CA LEU A 24 7.37 30.93 7.41
C LEU A 24 8.27 30.16 8.39
N ALA A 25 9.58 30.33 8.31
CA ALA A 25 10.50 29.68 9.26
C ALA A 25 10.22 30.09 10.71
N ALA A 26 9.84 31.36 10.93
CA ALA A 26 9.43 31.85 12.24
C ALA A 26 8.05 31.32 12.67
N MET A 27 7.05 31.34 11.77
CA MET A 27 5.69 30.88 12.05
C MET A 27 5.61 29.38 12.38
N PHE A 28 6.36 28.56 11.65
CA PHE A 28 6.35 27.10 11.84
C PHE A 28 7.43 26.63 12.83
N GLU A 29 8.23 27.53 13.40
CA GLU A 29 9.38 27.21 14.28
C GLU A 29 10.35 26.19 13.67
N MET A 30 10.68 26.37 12.39
CA MET A 30 11.51 25.43 11.64
C MET A 30 12.82 26.07 11.14
N PRO A 31 13.94 25.32 11.10
CA PRO A 31 15.14 25.79 10.44
C PRO A 31 14.86 26.16 8.98
N LYS A 32 15.43 27.28 8.51
CA LYS A 32 15.32 27.71 7.11
C LYS A 32 15.79 26.64 6.13
N SER A 33 16.80 25.85 6.50
CA SER A 33 17.27 24.70 5.72
C SER A 33 16.16 23.67 5.49
N THR A 34 15.43 23.29 6.55
CA THR A 34 14.30 22.35 6.47
C THR A 34 13.17 22.89 5.60
N MET A 35 12.82 24.17 5.77
CA MET A 35 11.86 24.89 4.93
C MET A 35 12.24 24.82 3.44
N CYS A 36 13.49 25.14 3.12
CA CYS A 36 13.99 25.09 1.75
C CYS A 36 13.90 23.68 1.16
N THR A 37 14.26 22.63 1.92
CA THR A 37 14.13 21.25 1.45
C THR A 37 12.68 20.86 1.16
N ILE A 38 11.74 21.28 2.01
CA ILE A 38 10.30 21.04 1.78
C ILE A 38 9.84 21.74 0.48
N LEU A 39 10.26 22.99 0.28
CA LEU A 39 9.88 23.75 -0.91
C LEU A 39 10.53 23.20 -2.20
N LYS A 40 11.75 22.65 -2.11
CA LYS A 40 12.40 21.95 -3.24
C LYS A 40 11.59 20.73 -3.69
N ASN A 41 11.02 19.99 -2.75
CA ASN A 41 10.23 18.78 -3.03
C ASN A 41 8.72 19.05 -3.12
N LYS A 42 8.30 20.32 -3.33
CA LYS A 42 6.89 20.74 -3.22
C LYS A 42 5.93 19.98 -4.15
N GLU A 43 6.35 19.67 -5.37
CA GLU A 43 5.50 19.00 -6.36
C GLU A 43 5.20 17.56 -5.94
N VAL A 44 6.23 16.85 -5.45
CA VAL A 44 6.08 15.48 -4.92
C VAL A 44 5.17 15.48 -3.68
N ILE A 45 5.33 16.46 -2.78
CA ILE A 45 4.51 16.57 -1.56
C ILE A 45 3.05 16.90 -1.87
N LYS A 46 2.78 17.69 -2.93
CA LYS A 46 1.42 18.01 -3.38
C LYS A 46 0.72 16.80 -3.99
N ALA A 47 1.42 16.04 -4.82
CA ALA A 47 0.88 14.86 -5.52
C ALA A 47 0.67 13.66 -4.59
N ALA A 48 1.36 13.60 -3.45
CA ALA A 48 1.20 12.51 -2.49
C ALA A 48 -0.20 12.49 -1.86
N ASP A 49 -1.00 11.48 -2.17
CA ASP A 49 -2.22 11.12 -1.43
C ASP A 49 -1.86 10.15 -0.30
N VAL A 50 -2.09 10.57 0.95
CA VAL A 50 -1.58 9.84 2.12
C VAL A 50 -2.66 9.79 3.20
N ALA A 51 -2.81 8.62 3.82
CA ALA A 51 -3.68 8.44 4.96
C ALA A 51 -3.31 9.39 6.12
N LYS A 52 -4.33 9.84 6.86
CA LYS A 52 -4.14 10.74 8.01
C LYS A 52 -3.18 10.12 9.03
N GLY A 53 -2.19 10.91 9.46
CA GLY A 53 -1.25 10.51 10.53
C GLY A 53 0.06 9.89 10.05
N VAL A 54 0.27 9.76 8.73
CA VAL A 54 1.60 9.40 8.20
C VAL A 54 2.55 10.57 8.37
N THR A 55 3.60 10.36 9.16
CA THR A 55 4.54 11.42 9.56
C THR A 55 5.90 11.34 8.86
N ILE A 56 6.14 10.28 8.08
CA ILE A 56 7.41 10.02 7.40
C ILE A 56 7.14 9.74 5.93
N LEU A 57 7.77 10.52 5.06
CA LEU A 57 7.71 10.40 3.60
C LEU A 57 8.93 9.70 2.99
N THR A 58 9.91 9.30 3.81
CA THR A 58 11.21 8.85 3.31
C THR A 58 11.04 7.76 2.25
N SER A 59 11.67 8.00 1.08
CA SER A 59 11.75 7.11 -0.09
C SER A 59 12.20 5.70 0.29
N LYS A 60 13.00 5.58 1.35
CA LYS A 60 13.38 4.30 1.94
C LYS A 60 12.17 3.62 2.58
N ARG A 61 11.55 2.75 1.77
CA ARG A 61 10.67 1.68 2.22
C ARG A 61 11.23 1.06 3.50
N LEU A 62 10.53 1.22 4.61
CA LEU A 62 10.97 0.70 5.90
C LEU A 62 11.12 -0.81 5.77
N LYS A 63 12.23 -1.38 6.28
CA LYS A 63 12.49 -2.84 6.25
C LYS A 63 11.27 -3.66 6.69
N PHE A 64 10.52 -3.13 7.66
CA PHE A 64 9.24 -3.65 8.13
C PHE A 64 8.19 -3.84 7.02
N ILE A 65 8.01 -2.89 6.11
CA ILE A 65 7.03 -2.99 5.02
C ILE A 65 7.47 -4.03 3.98
N GLY A 66 8.78 -4.17 3.73
CA GLY A 66 9.31 -5.28 2.93
C GLY A 66 9.08 -6.64 3.58
N GLU A 67 9.20 -6.71 4.90
CA GLU A 67 8.94 -7.92 5.69
C GLU A 67 7.46 -8.33 5.64
N VAL A 68 6.55 -7.36 5.77
CA VAL A 68 5.10 -7.56 5.64
C VAL A 68 4.74 -8.07 4.23
N GLU A 69 5.28 -7.46 3.18
CA GLU A 69 5.05 -7.95 1.81
C GLU A 69 5.54 -9.38 1.61
N LYS A 70 6.74 -9.70 2.12
CA LYS A 70 7.30 -11.05 2.06
C LYS A 70 6.40 -12.06 2.76
N LEU A 71 5.88 -11.73 3.94
CA LEU A 71 4.95 -12.57 4.69
C LEU A 71 3.63 -12.77 3.95
N LEU A 72 3.04 -11.70 3.39
CA LEU A 72 1.82 -11.78 2.60
C LEU A 72 2.02 -12.63 1.33
N PHE A 73 3.15 -12.46 0.65
CA PHE A 73 3.50 -13.25 -0.52
C PHE A 73 3.64 -14.75 -0.17
N MET A 74 4.37 -15.08 0.90
CA MET A 74 4.52 -16.47 1.35
C MET A 74 3.18 -17.09 1.75
N ARG A 75 2.32 -16.33 2.45
CA ARG A 75 0.97 -16.77 2.80
C ARG A 75 0.17 -17.07 1.53
N ASN A 76 0.06 -16.11 0.61
CA ASN A 76 -0.69 -16.30 -0.64
C ASN A 76 -0.15 -17.48 -1.46
N LYS A 77 1.18 -17.68 -1.50
CA LYS A 77 1.80 -18.82 -2.16
C LYS A 77 1.45 -20.15 -1.49
N ALA A 78 1.45 -20.21 -0.16
CA ALA A 78 1.08 -21.41 0.59
C ALA A 78 -0.40 -21.78 0.42
N TRP A 79 -1.29 -20.78 0.39
CA TRP A 79 -2.73 -21.00 0.21
C TRP A 79 -3.13 -21.31 -1.24
N ARG A 80 -2.30 -20.99 -2.23
CA ARG A 80 -2.59 -21.27 -3.67
C ARG A 80 -2.85 -22.75 -3.97
N GLY A 81 -2.21 -23.66 -3.24
CA GLY A 81 -2.39 -25.11 -3.39
C GLY A 81 -3.53 -25.70 -2.55
N VAL A 82 -4.14 -24.90 -1.67
CA VAL A 82 -5.22 -25.36 -0.79
C VAL A 82 -6.53 -25.28 -1.57
N SER A 83 -6.96 -26.41 -2.12
CA SER A 83 -8.27 -26.51 -2.77
C SER A 83 -9.40 -26.49 -1.75
N LEU A 84 -10.59 -26.05 -2.17
CA LEU A 84 -11.83 -26.18 -1.38
C LEU A 84 -12.06 -27.63 -0.94
N ARG A 85 -11.72 -28.61 -1.79
CA ARG A 85 -11.85 -30.04 -1.47
C ARG A 85 -11.02 -30.46 -0.24
N THR A 86 -9.82 -29.90 -0.10
CA THR A 86 -8.93 -30.16 1.05
C THR A 86 -9.32 -29.33 2.27
N MET A 87 -9.81 -28.11 2.05
CA MET A 87 -10.12 -27.14 3.08
C MET A 87 -11.47 -27.39 3.76
N ASN A 88 -12.51 -27.70 2.97
CA ASN A 88 -13.89 -27.85 3.45
C ASN A 88 -14.04 -28.86 4.61
N PRO A 89 -13.37 -30.02 4.63
CA PRO A 89 -13.43 -30.94 5.78
C PRO A 89 -12.89 -30.31 7.08
N ALA A 90 -11.80 -29.54 6.99
CA ALA A 90 -11.22 -28.86 8.15
C ALA A 90 -12.14 -27.75 8.66
N TRP A 91 -12.73 -26.97 7.75
CA TRP A 91 -13.69 -25.92 8.10
C TRP A 91 -15.02 -26.49 8.61
N LYS A 92 -15.47 -27.64 8.08
CA LYS A 92 -16.67 -28.34 8.58
C LYS A 92 -16.50 -28.79 10.02
N LYS A 93 -15.26 -29.09 10.44
CA LYS A 93 -14.92 -29.47 11.81
C LYS A 93 -14.83 -28.26 12.76
N LEU A 94 -14.42 -27.10 12.26
CA LEU A 94 -14.25 -25.88 13.06
C LEU A 94 -15.53 -25.02 13.10
N TRP A 95 -16.24 -24.92 11.99
CA TRP A 95 -17.44 -24.11 11.82
C TRP A 95 -18.42 -24.78 10.83
N PRO A 96 -19.26 -25.72 11.30
CA PRO A 96 -20.16 -26.50 10.46
C PRO A 96 -21.18 -25.65 9.67
N GLU A 97 -21.64 -24.54 10.25
CA GLU A 97 -22.61 -23.62 9.65
C GLU A 97 -22.06 -22.86 8.42
N CYS A 98 -20.73 -22.66 8.35
CA CYS A 98 -20.09 -22.02 7.19
C CYS A 98 -19.85 -23.00 6.03
N VAL A 99 -20.01 -24.31 6.25
CA VAL A 99 -19.72 -25.38 5.28
C VAL A 99 -20.97 -26.17 4.90
N THR A 100 -22.15 -25.77 5.36
CA THR A 100 -23.37 -26.54 5.14
C THR A 100 -23.97 -26.29 3.75
N GLY A 101 -24.08 -27.38 2.98
CA GLY A 101 -25.08 -27.54 1.91
C GLY A 101 -24.65 -27.32 0.47
N ARG A 102 -23.35 -27.16 0.16
CA ARG A 102 -22.90 -27.13 -1.23
C ARG A 102 -21.80 -28.17 -1.42
N ASP A 103 -22.22 -29.35 -1.83
CA ASP A 103 -21.38 -30.33 -2.50
C ASP A 103 -21.04 -29.68 -3.85
N PHE A 104 -20.02 -28.80 -3.85
CA PHE A 104 -19.60 -28.07 -5.04
C PHE A 104 -18.93 -29.03 -6.01
N GLU A 105 -19.76 -29.77 -6.73
CA GLU A 105 -19.40 -30.48 -7.95
C GLU A 105 -19.46 -29.48 -9.10
N GLY A 106 -18.38 -28.69 -9.22
CA GLY A 106 -18.23 -27.72 -10.30
C GLY A 106 -19.18 -26.52 -10.18
N PHE A 107 -18.62 -25.32 -10.17
CA PHE A 107 -19.34 -24.21 -10.78
C PHE A 107 -19.41 -24.54 -12.28
N GLU A 108 -20.47 -25.21 -12.75
CA GLU A 108 -21.12 -24.58 -13.90
C GLU A 108 -21.76 -23.35 -13.30
N GLU A 109 -21.14 -22.20 -13.53
CA GLU A 109 -21.72 -20.92 -13.19
C GLU A 109 -23.09 -20.91 -13.87
N PRO A 110 -24.20 -21.07 -13.12
CA PRO A 110 -25.52 -21.07 -13.72
C PRO A 110 -25.60 -19.75 -14.47
N PRO A 111 -26.10 -19.72 -15.72
CA PRO A 111 -25.91 -18.55 -16.58
C PRO A 111 -26.48 -17.33 -15.84
N VAL A 112 -25.58 -16.52 -15.28
CA VAL A 112 -25.92 -15.48 -14.29
C VAL A 112 -26.68 -14.37 -15.01
N VAL A 113 -26.33 -14.17 -16.27
CA VAL A 113 -26.89 -13.19 -17.19
C VAL A 113 -28.40 -13.38 -17.36
N PRO A 114 -28.95 -14.55 -17.78
CA PRO A 114 -30.40 -14.73 -17.91
C PRO A 114 -31.17 -14.70 -16.58
N VAL A 115 -30.55 -15.09 -15.45
CA VAL A 115 -31.19 -14.99 -14.13
C VAL A 115 -31.35 -13.54 -13.71
N ILE A 116 -30.31 -12.72 -13.88
CA ILE A 116 -30.34 -11.28 -13.56
C ILE A 116 -31.32 -10.55 -14.48
N VAL A 117 -31.33 -10.86 -15.78
CA VAL A 117 -32.28 -10.27 -16.74
C VAL A 117 -33.72 -10.63 -16.38
N SER A 118 -33.98 -11.88 -16.02
CA SER A 118 -35.33 -12.33 -15.61
C SER A 118 -35.78 -11.65 -14.31
N LEU A 119 -34.88 -11.50 -13.35
CA LEU A 119 -35.14 -10.78 -12.10
C LEU A 119 -35.39 -9.29 -12.36
N GLY A 120 -34.56 -8.64 -13.17
CA GLY A 120 -34.76 -7.24 -13.60
C GLY A 120 -36.12 -7.02 -14.24
N LYS A 121 -36.51 -7.88 -15.18
CA LYS A 121 -37.83 -7.85 -15.82
C LYS A 121 -38.97 -8.02 -14.81
N SER A 122 -38.84 -8.93 -13.85
CA SER A 122 -39.85 -9.12 -12.79
C SER A 122 -40.01 -7.88 -11.90
N MET A 123 -38.94 -7.11 -11.73
CA MET A 123 -38.89 -5.84 -11.01
C MET A 123 -39.21 -4.64 -11.90
N ARG A 124 -39.60 -4.85 -13.16
CA ARG A 124 -39.86 -3.82 -14.19
C ARG A 124 -38.66 -2.93 -14.49
N LEU A 125 -37.45 -3.44 -14.31
CA LEU A 125 -36.21 -2.82 -14.76
C LEU A 125 -35.96 -3.19 -16.22
N GLU A 126 -35.57 -2.20 -17.02
CA GLU A 126 -35.15 -2.41 -18.40
C GLU A 126 -33.68 -2.84 -18.40
N VAL A 127 -33.46 -4.14 -18.36
CA VAL A 127 -32.13 -4.77 -18.32
C VAL A 127 -32.05 -5.77 -19.48
N SER A 128 -31.13 -5.54 -20.42
CA SER A 128 -30.83 -6.48 -21.50
C SER A 128 -29.73 -7.46 -21.12
N GLU A 129 -29.58 -8.52 -21.91
CA GLU A 129 -28.51 -9.50 -21.73
C GLU A 129 -27.14 -8.87 -22.01
N GLU A 130 -27.06 -7.99 -23.02
CA GLU A 130 -25.84 -7.24 -23.34
C GLU A 130 -25.38 -6.33 -22.20
N ASP A 131 -26.31 -5.69 -21.47
CA ASP A 131 -25.97 -4.79 -20.35
C ASP A 131 -25.30 -5.55 -19.20
N VAL A 132 -25.79 -6.75 -18.90
CA VAL A 132 -25.28 -7.58 -17.81
C VAL A 132 -23.98 -8.26 -18.23
N GLU A 133 -23.87 -8.72 -19.47
CA GLU A 133 -22.63 -9.28 -20.04
C GLU A 133 -21.49 -8.25 -20.00
N GLY A 134 -21.77 -7.01 -20.41
CA GLY A 134 -20.80 -5.92 -20.36
C GLY A 134 -20.31 -5.64 -18.94
N LEU A 135 -21.22 -5.60 -17.96
CA LEU A 135 -20.86 -5.36 -16.55
C LEU A 135 -20.02 -6.50 -15.94
N VAL A 136 -20.26 -7.75 -16.36
CA VAL A 136 -19.50 -8.92 -15.91
C VAL A 136 -18.09 -8.88 -16.50
N GLU A 137 -17.96 -8.59 -17.79
CA GLU A 137 -16.66 -8.49 -18.46
C GLU A 137 -15.82 -7.30 -17.96
N ASP A 138 -16.45 -6.15 -17.68
CA ASP A 138 -15.76 -4.98 -17.11
C ASP A 138 -15.09 -5.28 -15.74
N HIS A 139 -15.71 -6.15 -14.93
CA HIS A 139 -15.20 -6.55 -13.62
C HIS A 139 -14.28 -7.78 -13.64
N LYS A 140 -14.13 -8.44 -14.79
CA LYS A 140 -13.25 -9.61 -14.95
C LYS A 140 -11.76 -9.25 -14.95
N ASN A 141 -11.47 -7.96 -15.10
CA ASN A 141 -10.14 -7.41 -14.88
C ASN A 141 -9.88 -7.33 -13.37
N GLU A 142 -9.57 -8.48 -12.76
CA GLU A 142 -8.95 -8.50 -11.44
C GLU A 142 -7.63 -7.72 -11.50
N LEU A 143 -7.43 -6.86 -10.50
CA LEU A 143 -6.19 -6.12 -10.24
C LEU A 143 -5.00 -7.10 -10.34
N THR A 144 -4.30 -7.12 -11.47
CA THR A 144 -3.33 -8.19 -11.75
C THR A 144 -2.15 -8.05 -10.81
N THR A 145 -1.65 -9.18 -10.31
CA THR A 145 -0.42 -9.27 -9.49
C THR A 145 0.81 -8.64 -10.13
N GLU A 146 0.71 -8.33 -11.42
CA GLU A 146 1.69 -7.66 -12.25
C GLU A 146 1.89 -6.20 -11.83
N GLU A 147 0.82 -5.49 -11.44
CA GLU A 147 0.92 -4.11 -10.95
C GLU A 147 1.77 -4.04 -9.67
N LEU A 148 1.58 -5.01 -8.77
CA LEU A 148 2.34 -5.11 -7.53
C LEU A 148 3.81 -5.51 -7.77
N GLN A 149 4.06 -6.40 -8.72
CA GLN A 149 5.41 -6.81 -9.12
C GLN A 149 6.17 -5.67 -9.80
N HIS A 150 5.50 -4.88 -10.64
CA HIS A 150 6.06 -3.70 -11.28
C HIS A 150 6.46 -2.64 -10.24
N LEU A 151 5.60 -2.40 -9.24
CA LEU A 151 5.89 -1.48 -8.14
C LEU A 151 7.12 -1.92 -7.32
N HIS A 152 7.25 -3.23 -7.05
CA HIS A 152 8.39 -3.78 -6.33
C HIS A 152 9.70 -3.64 -7.13
N LYS A 153 9.66 -3.85 -8.44
CA LYS A 153 10.83 -3.69 -9.32
C LYS A 153 11.25 -2.23 -9.42
N MET A 154 10.31 -1.31 -9.66
CA MET A 154 10.59 0.13 -9.71
C MET A 154 11.24 0.64 -8.43
N GLN A 155 10.75 0.21 -7.25
CA GLN A 155 11.34 0.61 -5.96
C GLN A 155 12.74 0.06 -5.75
N GLN A 156 13.08 -1.13 -6.25
CA GLN A 156 14.45 -1.66 -6.14
C GLN A 156 15.43 -0.93 -7.07
N GLU A 157 14.96 -0.48 -8.24
CA GLU A 157 15.75 0.25 -9.23
C GLU A 157 16.03 1.69 -8.76
N GLU A 158 15.02 2.37 -8.19
CA GLU A 158 15.17 3.69 -7.55
C GLU A 158 16.14 3.65 -6.35
N VAL A 159 16.06 2.59 -5.54
CA VAL A 159 17.01 2.37 -4.44
C VAL A 159 18.43 2.15 -4.95
N ALA A 160 18.63 1.50 -6.10
CA ALA A 160 19.97 1.30 -6.65
C ALA A 160 20.61 2.60 -7.17
N GLU A 161 19.81 3.51 -7.73
CA GLU A 161 20.31 4.81 -8.22
C GLU A 161 20.61 5.80 -7.08
N GLU A 162 19.79 5.85 -6.01
CA GLU A 162 20.03 6.76 -4.86
C GLU A 162 21.37 6.46 -4.16
N ILE A 163 21.75 5.18 -3.98
CA ILE A 163 22.98 4.79 -3.26
C ILE A 163 24.25 5.26 -4.00
N THR A 164 24.18 5.43 -5.32
CA THR A 164 25.35 5.89 -6.12
C THR A 164 25.60 7.40 -6.02
N SER A 165 24.66 8.17 -5.46
CA SER A 165 24.73 9.64 -5.40
C SER A 165 25.06 10.20 -4.00
N GLU A 166 25.09 9.36 -2.96
CA GLU A 166 25.31 9.76 -1.56
C GLU A 166 26.70 9.37 -1.00
N GLU A 167 27.61 8.82 -1.82
CA GLU A 167 28.99 8.52 -1.41
C GLU A 167 29.95 9.72 -1.52
N GLU A 168 29.56 10.90 -1.06
CA GLU A 168 30.51 11.92 -0.57
C GLU A 168 29.81 12.85 0.43
N GLU A 169 29.90 12.50 1.72
CA GLU A 169 30.35 13.37 2.83
C GLU A 169 29.82 12.87 4.18
N GLY A 170 30.72 12.78 5.16
CA GLY A 170 30.36 12.86 6.58
C GLY A 170 30.59 11.62 7.42
N ALA A 171 31.86 11.26 7.62
CA ALA A 171 32.29 10.41 8.73
C ALA A 171 32.00 11.12 10.08
N SER A 172 31.04 10.64 10.86
CA SER A 172 31.04 10.85 12.32
C SER A 172 30.15 9.85 13.06
N GLY A 173 30.80 8.88 13.73
CA GLY A 173 30.33 8.28 14.98
C GLY A 173 29.26 7.19 14.90
N ASN A 174 29.56 6.05 14.28
CA ASN A 174 28.85 4.80 14.58
C ASN A 174 29.54 4.09 15.75
N ILE A 175 28.90 4.09 16.92
CA ILE A 175 29.29 3.23 18.05
C ILE A 175 29.26 1.79 17.53
N SER A 176 30.38 1.09 17.66
CA SER A 176 30.52 -0.25 17.11
C SER A 176 29.74 -1.25 17.96
N ILE A 177 29.12 -2.24 17.33
CA ILE A 177 28.31 -3.26 18.02
C ILE A 177 29.13 -4.06 19.07
N ALA A 178 30.46 -4.03 18.94
CA ALA A 178 31.41 -4.58 19.90
C ALA A 178 31.43 -3.81 21.23
N GLU A 179 31.29 -2.48 21.21
CA GLU A 179 31.27 -1.63 22.42
C GLU A 179 29.97 -1.83 23.24
N ILE A 180 28.87 -2.21 22.58
CA ILE A 180 27.58 -2.48 23.25
C ILE A 180 27.59 -3.81 24.00
N LYS A 181 28.39 -4.79 23.57
CA LYS A 181 28.47 -6.11 24.22
C LYS A 181 29.21 -6.08 25.56
N GLU A 182 30.14 -5.16 25.73
CA GLU A 182 30.91 -4.99 26.98
C GLU A 182 30.08 -4.34 28.12
N LEU A 183 28.90 -3.80 27.82
CA LEU A 183 28.04 -3.12 28.79
C LEU A 183 26.93 -4.00 29.37
N LEU A 184 26.82 -5.27 28.97
CA LEU A 184 25.87 -6.21 29.57
C LEU A 184 26.61 -7.10 30.58
N PRO A 185 26.34 -6.96 31.90
CA PRO A 185 26.88 -7.90 32.86
C PRO A 185 26.28 -9.27 32.58
N VAL A 186 27.15 -10.26 32.39
CA VAL A 186 26.79 -11.67 32.31
C VAL A 186 26.12 -12.05 33.62
N VAL A 187 24.81 -12.35 33.55
CA VAL A 187 24.04 -13.05 34.59
C VAL A 187 23.53 -14.34 33.98
#